data_AF-F3C853-F1
#
_entry.id   AF-F3C853-F1
#
_cell.length_a   1.000
_cell.length_b   1.000
_cell.length_c   1.000
_cell.angle_alpha   90.00
_cell.angle_beta   90.00
_cell.angle_gamma   90.00
#
_symmetry.space_group_name_H-M   'P 1'
#
loop_
_entity.id
_entity.type
_entity.pdbx_description
1 polymer ?
#
loop_
_entity_poly.entity_id
_entity_poly.type
_entity_poly.pdbx_seq_one_letter_code
_entity_poly.pdbx_strand_id
1 'polypeptide(L)' 'MTITSFGPANRIARTAETHPLTWRLRDDGEPVWLDEYQAKDGYAAARKALTQQSPDDIVQSVKDSGLKGRGGAGFPTG' A
#
# COMPACT_ATOMS: atom_id res chain seq x y z
N MET A 1 -10.49 29.20 2.41
CA MET A 1 -9.04 29.23 2.17
C MET A 1 -8.71 28.04 1.28
N THR A 2 -8.54 28.29 -0.01
CA THR A 2 -8.23 27.24 -1.00
C THR A 2 -6.73 27.03 -0.93
N ILE A 3 -6.28 25.88 -0.41
CA ILE A 3 -4.89 25.49 -0.50
C ILE A 3 -4.66 25.13 -1.98
N THR A 4 -4.08 26.05 -2.73
CA THR A 4 -3.59 25.80 -4.08
C THR A 4 -2.43 24.81 -3.97
N SER A 5 -2.74 23.53 -4.10
CA SER A 5 -1.74 22.46 -4.17
C SER A 5 -0.78 22.73 -5.32
N PHE A 6 0.52 22.63 -5.03
CA PHE A 6 1.61 22.77 -5.99
C PHE A 6 1.53 21.68 -7.08
N GLY A 7 1.59 22.11 -8.34
CA GLY A 7 1.69 21.23 -9.51
C GLY A 7 0.36 20.70 -10.04
N PRO A 8 0.29 20.33 -11.34
CA PRO A 8 -0.89 19.64 -11.86
C PRO A 8 -1.10 18.37 -11.05
N ALA A 9 -2.33 18.14 -10.58
CA ALA A 9 -2.68 16.88 -9.94
C ALA A 9 -2.20 15.74 -10.83
N ASN A 10 -1.41 14.82 -10.27
CA ASN A 10 -0.93 13.67 -11.01
C ASN A 10 -2.15 12.88 -11.52
N ARG A 11 -2.44 13.01 -12.82
CA ARG A 11 -3.59 12.37 -13.50
C ARG A 11 -3.26 10.96 -14.01
N ILE A 12 -2.10 10.42 -13.65
CA ILE A 12 -1.77 9.03 -13.99
C ILE A 12 -2.78 8.12 -13.29
N ALA A 13 -3.41 7.24 -14.08
CA ALA A 13 -4.31 6.24 -13.54
C ALA A 13 -3.57 5.40 -12.49
N ARG A 14 -4.13 5.34 -11.27
CA ARG A 14 -3.51 4.63 -10.15
C ARG A 14 -3.92 3.16 -10.22
N THR A 15 -2.95 2.27 -10.45
CA THR A 15 -3.17 0.80 -10.44
C THR A 15 -2.41 0.16 -9.28
N ALA A 16 -2.70 -1.11 -8.98
CA ALA A 16 -2.00 -1.85 -7.93
C ALA A 16 -0.48 -1.98 -8.22
N GLU A 17 -0.10 -2.01 -9.48
CA GLU A 17 1.29 -2.18 -9.93
C GLU A 17 2.06 -0.86 -9.88
N THR A 18 1.40 0.23 -10.28
CA THR A 18 2.03 1.56 -10.38
C THR A 18 1.97 2.35 -9.07
N HIS A 19 0.91 2.13 -8.28
CA HIS A 19 0.60 2.88 -7.07
C HIS A 19 0.17 1.93 -5.93
N PRO A 20 0.98 0.92 -5.56
CA PRO A 20 0.57 -0.20 -4.69
C PRO A 20 -0.01 0.23 -3.34
N LEU A 21 0.39 1.40 -2.82
CA LEU A 21 -0.06 1.93 -1.54
C LEU A 21 -1.24 2.91 -1.65
N THR A 22 -1.41 3.57 -2.80
CA THR A 22 -2.32 4.72 -2.93
C THR A 22 -3.42 4.52 -3.97
N TRP A 23 -3.39 3.45 -4.75
CA TRP A 23 -4.41 3.16 -5.76
C TRP A 23 -5.82 2.95 -5.19
N ARG A 24 -5.93 2.60 -3.91
CA ARG A 24 -7.22 2.44 -3.23
C ARG A 24 -7.86 3.78 -2.82
N LEU A 25 -7.07 4.86 -2.73
CA LEU A 25 -7.55 6.17 -2.31
C LEU A 25 -8.56 6.72 -3.32
N ARG A 26 -9.55 7.44 -2.82
CA ARG A 26 -10.55 8.12 -3.66
C ARG A 26 -9.94 9.36 -4.32
N ASP A 27 -10.49 9.75 -5.47
CA ASP A 27 -10.06 10.97 -6.18
C ASP A 27 -10.63 12.25 -5.53
N ASP A 28 -11.75 12.14 -4.81
CA ASP A 28 -12.41 13.24 -4.10
C ASP A 28 -11.72 13.60 -2.77
N GLY A 29 -10.73 12.82 -2.34
CA GLY A 29 -10.02 13.03 -1.08
C GLY A 29 -10.80 12.56 0.15
N GLU A 30 -11.99 11.98 -0.03
CA GLU A 30 -12.77 11.43 1.07
C GLU A 30 -12.13 10.16 1.64
N PRO A 31 -12.41 9.81 2.91
CA PRO A 31 -11.94 8.56 3.49
C PRO A 31 -12.47 7.33 2.74
N VAL A 32 -11.61 6.31 2.62
CA VAL A 32 -12.03 4.97 2.18
C VAL A 32 -12.59 4.24 3.39
N TRP A 33 -13.89 3.99 3.40
CA TRP A 33 -14.55 3.23 4.47
C TRP A 33 -14.33 1.72 4.32
N LEU A 34 -14.63 0.97 5.38
CA LEU A 34 -14.28 -0.45 5.50
C LEU A 34 -14.80 -1.31 4.33
N ASP A 35 -16.06 -1.16 3.96
CA ASP A 35 -16.68 -1.95 2.88
C ASP A 35 -16.01 -1.70 1.53
N GLU A 36 -15.71 -0.43 1.24
CA GLU A 36 -14.96 -0.04 0.03
C GLU A 36 -13.53 -0.60 0.06
N TYR A 37 -12.86 -0.54 1.22
CA TYR A 37 -11.52 -1.09 1.39
C TYR A 37 -11.52 -2.61 1.14
N GLN A 38 -12.48 -3.34 1.70
CA GLN A 38 -12.63 -4.78 1.50
C GLN A 38 -12.95 -5.14 0.05
N ALA A 39 -13.82 -4.38 -0.62
CA ALA A 39 -14.13 -4.55 -2.04
C ALA A 39 -12.91 -4.36 -2.96
N LYS A 40 -11.91 -3.58 -2.52
CA LYS A 40 -10.62 -3.37 -3.20
C LYS A 40 -9.51 -4.30 -2.67
N ASP A 41 -9.85 -5.55 -2.36
CA ASP A 41 -8.95 -6.58 -1.82
C ASP A 41 -8.30 -6.22 -0.47
N GLY A 42 -8.96 -5.37 0.31
CA GLY A 42 -8.56 -5.06 1.68
C GLY A 42 -8.42 -6.32 2.52
N TYR A 43 -7.33 -6.40 3.29
CA TYR A 43 -6.96 -7.55 4.12
C TYR A 43 -6.69 -8.87 3.38
N ALA A 44 -6.73 -8.93 2.05
CA ALA A 44 -6.49 -10.18 1.32
C ALA A 44 -5.10 -10.77 1.63
N ALA A 45 -4.07 -9.92 1.61
CA ALA A 45 -2.70 -10.31 1.97
C ALA A 45 -2.57 -10.74 3.44
N ALA A 46 -3.27 -10.06 4.37
CA ALA A 46 -3.25 -10.42 5.78
C ALA A 46 -3.90 -11.80 6.01
N ARG A 47 -5.05 -12.06 5.37
CA ARG A 47 -5.69 -13.38 5.41
C ARG A 47 -4.76 -14.47 4.87
N LYS A 48 -4.12 -14.24 3.72
CA LYS A 48 -3.13 -15.16 3.14
C LYS A 48 -1.98 -15.44 4.12
N ALA A 49 -1.35 -14.39 4.64
CA ALA A 49 -0.21 -14.52 5.54
C ALA A 49 -0.56 -15.30 6.81
N LEU A 50 -1.72 -15.02 7.42
CA LEU A 50 -2.12 -15.62 8.69
C LEU A 50 -2.64 -17.06 8.55
N THR A 51 -3.14 -17.46 7.39
CA THR A 51 -3.82 -18.76 7.22
C THR A 51 -3.08 -19.72 6.30
N GLN A 52 -2.15 -19.24 5.47
CA GLN A 52 -1.52 -20.03 4.40
C GLN A 52 0.01 -19.98 4.40
N GLN A 53 0.64 -19.18 5.26
CA GLN A 53 2.10 -19.02 5.27
C GLN A 53 2.67 -19.27 6.66
N SER A 54 3.87 -19.84 6.72
CA SER A 54 4.63 -19.91 7.97
C SER A 54 5.28 -18.55 8.26
N PRO A 55 5.63 -18.26 9.53
CA PRO A 55 6.39 -17.07 9.87
C PRO A 55 7.71 -16.94 9.09
N ASP A 56 8.42 -18.05 8.87
CA ASP A 56 9.69 -18.06 8.15
C ASP A 56 9.51 -17.72 6.66
N ASP A 57 8.44 -18.22 6.03
CA ASP A 57 8.11 -17.89 4.63
C ASP A 57 7.81 -16.40 4.47
N ILE A 58 7.14 -15.80 5.45
CA ILE A 58 6.82 -14.37 5.46
C ILE A 58 8.12 -13.57 5.56
N VAL A 59 9.01 -13.92 6.51
CA VAL A 59 10.31 -13.25 6.67
C VAL A 59 11.14 -13.35 5.41
N GLN A 60 11.21 -14.54 4.80
CA GLN A 60 11.96 -14.74 3.56
C GLN A 60 11.37 -13.91 2.41
N SER A 61 10.04 -13.87 2.28
CA SER A 61 9.38 -13.04 1.26
C SER A 61 9.71 -11.55 1.41
N VAL A 62 9.80 -11.03 2.64
CA VAL A 62 10.20 -9.63 2.90
C VAL A 62 11.67 -9.40 2.56
N LYS A 63 12.57 -10.33 2.91
CA LYS A 63 13.99 -10.27 2.54
C LYS A 63 14.18 -10.24 1.03
N ASP A 64 13.53 -11.15 0.32
CA ASP A 64 13.63 -11.30 -1.14
C ASP A 64 13.11 -10.07 -1.89
N SER A 65 12.14 -9.35 -1.29
CA SER A 65 11.63 -8.11 -1.86
C SER A 65 12.62 -6.94 -1.82
N GLY A 66 13.69 -7.03 -0.99
CA GLY A 66 14.63 -5.94 -0.78
C GLY A 66 13.98 -4.71 -0.13
N LEU A 67 12.90 -4.89 0.62
CA LEU A 67 12.18 -3.78 1.27
C LEU A 67 13.09 -3.07 2.28
N LYS A 68 13.06 -1.74 2.24
CA LYS A 68 13.85 -0.85 3.10
C LYS A 68 12.96 0.00 3.98
N GLY A 69 13.40 0.25 5.21
CA GLY A 69 12.73 1.13 6.15
C GLY A 69 12.58 2.54 5.58
N ARG A 70 11.38 3.11 5.70
CA ARG A 70 11.06 4.46 5.22
C ARG A 70 11.24 5.56 6.27
N GLY A 71 11.86 5.24 7.42
CA GLY A 71 12.16 6.18 8.51
C GLY A 71 13.41 7.04 8.33
N GLY A 72 14.04 7.05 7.14
CA GLY A 72 15.18 7.91 6.81
C GLY A 72 16.50 7.17 6.58
N ALA A 73 16.85 6.20 7.43
CA ALA A 73 18.13 5.48 7.35
C ALA A 73 18.17 4.34 6.30
N GLY A 74 17.01 3.87 5.83
CA GLY A 74 16.96 2.88 4.74
C GLY A 74 17.45 1.47 5.09
N PHE A 75 17.49 1.08 6.38
CA PHE A 75 17.82 -0.27 6.81
C PHE A 75 16.89 -1.33 6.20
N PRO A 76 17.38 -2.56 5.93
CA PRO A 76 16.52 -3.64 5.45
C PRO A 76 15.42 -3.96 6.48
N THR A 77 14.20 -4.18 6.03
CA THR A 77 13.06 -4.47 6.92
C THR A 77 12.93 -5.94 7.30
N GLY A 78 13.57 -6.83 6.54
CA GLY A 78 13.56 -8.29 6.72
C GLY A 78 14.97 -8.83 6.86
#